data_AF-A0A8B8CWZ9-F1
#
_entry.id   AF-A0A8B8CWZ9-F1
#
_cell.length_a   1.000
_cell.length_b   1.000
_cell.length_c   1.000
_cell.angle_alpha   90.00
_cell.angle_beta   90.00
_cell.angle_gamma   90.00
#
_symmetry.space_group_name_H-M   'P 1'
#
loop_
_entity.id
_entity.type
_entity.pdbx_description
1 polymer ?
#
loop_
_entity_poly.entity_id
_entity_poly.type
_entity_poly.pdbx_seq_one_letter_code
_entity_poly.pdbx_strand_id
1 'polypeptide(L)'
;MMNSLSILLFASFPLACFGWNSCPQSVPTISVVSRCPANAKEWMSAAENKNCDALKKHQNCSEDGSFVYHCVLNTEATQLIEVCSPPWYMAGYCARFSISEKRLINDPRMDCTKYMLPCPRRFLSNESYKYQTCYAGIDKTTTLHCDKKEATITTLITLLAVFGAVIISLMICLFLWKKIYPKAKPTTGNEDPHMKESQKTDGEDNEDPLQQPFLNKNGVRSEDEAQKPGTSEEHRPPVKDIGSLRKILSKYLEIPCLWIVDKDTGIFYNDETEIEFSKQKYSFLIGNENRALKTKSIDRTGCSHMTDLDELFGLMKNKLPNNPKEKIVCSRCELRLDIEESLQMCDLSKDEDTFFGVVRTKNKLTKDMCDFDLSNTDSD
;
A
#
# COMPACT_ATOMS: atom_id res chain seq x y z
N MET A 1 -50.68 12.12 -46.20
CA MET A 1 -49.47 11.27 -46.27
C MET A 1 -48.42 11.87 -45.35
N MET A 2 -48.43 11.50 -44.07
CA MET A 2 -47.46 12.02 -43.10
C MET A 2 -46.17 11.20 -43.16
N ASN A 3 -45.17 11.80 -43.81
CA ASN A 3 -43.80 11.94 -43.32
C ASN A 3 -43.33 10.84 -42.36
N SER A 4 -43.05 9.69 -42.95
CA SER A 4 -42.18 8.66 -42.39
C SER A 4 -40.73 9.05 -42.67
N LEU A 5 -40.18 10.02 -41.95
CA LEU A 5 -38.73 10.22 -41.87
C LEU A 5 -38.35 11.15 -40.71
N SER A 6 -38.47 10.65 -39.48
CA SER A 6 -37.76 11.23 -38.33
C SER A 6 -36.91 10.12 -37.74
N ILE A 7 -35.89 9.72 -38.51
CA ILE A 7 -34.90 8.74 -38.10
C ILE A 7 -33.79 9.49 -37.37
N LEU A 8 -33.86 9.41 -36.04
CA LEU A 8 -32.72 9.29 -35.11
C LEU A 8 -31.48 10.15 -35.45
N LEU A 9 -31.57 11.46 -35.22
CA LEU A 9 -30.41 12.29 -34.85
C LEU A 9 -30.20 12.19 -33.32
N PHE A 10 -29.93 10.98 -32.81
CA PHE A 10 -29.34 10.87 -31.49
C PHE A 10 -27.85 11.12 -31.64
N ALA A 11 -27.50 12.37 -31.39
CA ALA A 11 -26.19 12.88 -31.04
C ALA A 11 -25.17 11.77 -30.75
N SER A 12 -24.36 11.46 -31.75
CA SER A 12 -23.00 10.99 -31.55
C SER A 12 -22.22 12.14 -30.92
N PHE A 13 -22.50 12.46 -29.65
CA PHE A 13 -21.46 12.98 -28.79
C PHE A 13 -20.42 11.87 -28.76
N PRO A 14 -19.22 12.04 -29.35
CA PRO A 14 -18.13 11.20 -28.91
C PRO A 14 -18.05 11.43 -27.40
N LEU A 15 -18.48 10.43 -26.63
CA LEU A 15 -17.99 10.25 -25.28
C LEU A 15 -16.48 10.13 -25.45
N ALA A 16 -15.81 11.28 -25.50
CA ALA A 16 -14.47 11.41 -24.96
C ALA A 16 -14.65 11.12 -23.48
N CYS A 17 -14.78 9.83 -23.15
CA CYS A 17 -14.53 9.32 -21.83
C CYS A 17 -13.13 9.81 -21.52
N PHE A 18 -13.03 10.89 -20.75
CA PHE A 18 -11.79 11.35 -20.15
C PHE A 18 -11.11 10.11 -19.59
N GLY A 19 -9.97 9.76 -20.21
CA GLY A 19 -9.28 8.48 -20.07
C GLY A 19 -8.99 8.18 -18.61
N TRP A 20 -9.94 7.51 -17.96
CA TRP A 20 -9.71 6.81 -16.73
C TRP A 20 -8.98 5.53 -17.13
N ASN A 21 -7.67 5.67 -17.32
CA ASN A 21 -6.83 4.60 -17.85
C ASN A 21 -6.72 3.50 -16.79
N SER A 22 -7.64 2.53 -16.88
CA SER A 22 -7.53 1.23 -16.22
C SER A 22 -6.17 0.63 -16.58
N CYS A 23 -5.49 0.02 -15.61
CA CYS A 23 -4.21 -0.66 -15.81
C CYS A 23 -4.33 -2.17 -15.50
N PRO A 24 -4.76 -3.01 -16.46
CA PRO A 24 -4.88 -4.45 -16.26
C PRO A 24 -3.60 -5.12 -15.76
N GLN A 25 -2.44 -4.60 -16.15
CA GLN A 25 -1.13 -5.09 -15.75
C GLN A 25 -0.83 -4.88 -14.25
N SER A 26 -1.57 -4.01 -13.56
CA SER A 26 -1.45 -3.86 -12.09
C SER A 26 -2.04 -5.06 -11.35
N VAL A 27 -3.14 -5.63 -11.83
CA VAL A 27 -3.89 -6.70 -11.16
C VAL A 27 -3.05 -7.93 -10.80
N PRO A 28 -2.25 -8.52 -11.70
CA PRO A 28 -1.44 -9.69 -11.36
C PRO A 28 -0.31 -9.41 -10.37
N THR A 29 -0.02 -8.14 -10.06
CA THR A 29 1.04 -7.76 -9.11
C THR A 29 0.55 -7.64 -7.67
N ILE A 30 -0.76 -7.81 -7.43
CA ILE A 30 -1.35 -7.68 -6.10
C ILE A 30 -0.82 -8.78 -5.17
N SER A 31 -0.35 -8.40 -3.99
CA SER A 31 -0.14 -9.31 -2.86
C SER A 31 -0.80 -8.74 -1.61
N VAL A 32 -1.46 -9.61 -0.84
CA VAL A 32 -2.00 -9.23 0.48
C VAL A 32 -0.84 -9.17 1.46
N VAL A 33 -0.82 -8.13 2.28
CA VAL A 33 0.19 -7.94 3.35
C VAL A 33 -0.48 -7.70 4.67
N SER A 34 0.20 -8.08 5.76
CA SER A 34 -0.30 -7.83 7.12
C SER A 34 -0.20 -6.36 7.50
N ARG A 35 0.80 -5.63 6.99
CA ARG A 35 1.00 -4.21 7.26
C ARG A 35 1.57 -3.49 6.06
N CYS A 36 1.23 -2.21 5.91
CA CYS A 36 1.92 -1.31 5.01
C CYS A 36 3.18 -0.72 5.66
N PRO A 37 4.15 -0.27 4.85
CA PRO A 37 5.31 0.46 5.35
C PRO A 37 4.90 1.68 6.18
N ALA A 38 5.51 1.84 7.36
CA ALA A 38 5.20 2.90 8.31
C ALA A 38 5.94 4.21 8.03
N ASN A 39 7.05 4.14 7.29
CA ASN A 39 7.96 5.25 7.03
C ASN A 39 8.65 5.10 5.67
N ALA A 40 9.42 6.11 5.28
CA ALA A 40 10.08 6.17 3.98
C ALA A 40 11.08 5.01 3.77
N LYS A 41 11.78 4.60 4.82
CA LYS A 41 12.78 3.53 4.75
C LYS A 41 12.14 2.16 4.54
N GLU A 42 11.10 1.84 5.30
CA GLU A 42 10.31 0.62 5.08
C GLU A 42 9.67 0.65 3.68
N TRP A 43 9.22 1.82 3.23
CA TRP A 43 8.61 1.96 1.91
C TRP A 43 9.63 1.68 0.80
N MET A 44 10.84 2.23 0.92
CA MET A 44 11.92 1.97 -0.05
C MET A 44 12.29 0.49 -0.08
N SER A 45 12.42 -0.16 1.08
CA SER A 45 12.73 -1.58 1.16
C SER A 45 11.62 -2.45 0.56
N ALA A 46 10.35 -2.16 0.87
CA ALA A 46 9.23 -2.89 0.30
C ALA A 46 9.09 -2.65 -1.22
N ALA A 47 9.35 -1.42 -1.69
CA ALA A 47 9.36 -1.09 -3.11
C ALA A 47 10.48 -1.82 -3.87
N GLU A 48 11.68 -1.90 -3.30
CA GLU A 48 12.80 -2.65 -3.84
C GLU A 48 12.49 -4.15 -3.91
N ASN A 49 11.93 -4.72 -2.84
CA ASN A 49 11.52 -6.13 -2.80
C ASN A 49 10.41 -6.45 -3.82
N LYS A 50 9.44 -5.55 -4.00
CA LYS A 50 8.38 -5.71 -5.00
C LYS A 50 8.89 -5.55 -6.43
N ASN A 51 9.96 -4.78 -6.61
CA ASN A 51 10.68 -4.57 -7.88
C ASN A 51 9.76 -4.19 -9.06
N CYS A 52 8.90 -3.18 -8.87
CA CYS A 52 7.96 -2.73 -9.90
C CYS A 52 8.67 -2.19 -11.16
N ASP A 53 9.92 -1.73 -11.04
CA ASP A 53 10.72 -1.25 -12.16
C ASP A 53 11.01 -2.36 -13.19
N ALA A 54 11.14 -3.61 -12.77
CA ALA A 54 11.28 -4.74 -13.69
C ALA A 54 10.05 -4.94 -14.59
N LEU A 55 8.87 -4.53 -14.11
CA LEU A 55 7.60 -4.65 -14.82
C LEU A 55 7.28 -3.40 -15.67
N LYS A 56 8.06 -2.33 -15.52
CA LYS A 56 7.88 -1.03 -16.18
C LYS A 56 7.80 -1.13 -17.71
N LYS A 57 8.56 -2.06 -18.32
CA LYS A 57 8.60 -2.28 -19.77
C LYS A 57 7.42 -3.11 -20.30
N HIS A 58 6.66 -3.75 -19.41
CA HIS A 58 5.60 -4.69 -19.75
C HIS A 58 4.19 -4.09 -19.60
N GLN A 59 4.11 -2.79 -19.30
CA GLN A 59 2.87 -2.05 -19.11
C GLN A 59 2.76 -0.90 -20.12
N ASN A 60 1.53 -0.53 -20.47
CA ASN A 60 1.21 0.60 -21.35
C ASN A 60 0.12 1.51 -20.73
N CYS A 61 0.04 1.51 -19.41
CA CYS A 61 -0.95 2.21 -18.59
C CYS A 61 -0.61 3.69 -18.34
N SER A 62 0.65 4.08 -18.55
CA SER A 62 1.17 5.42 -18.31
C SER A 62 2.05 5.87 -19.48
N GLU A 63 1.91 7.11 -19.93
CA GLU A 63 2.69 7.65 -21.07
C GLU A 63 4.20 7.71 -20.78
N ASP A 64 4.58 8.05 -19.55
CA ASP A 64 5.96 8.10 -19.07
C ASP A 64 6.52 6.72 -18.65
N GLY A 65 5.72 5.68 -18.85
CA GLY A 65 6.02 4.33 -18.39
C GLY A 65 6.07 4.19 -16.87
N SER A 66 5.65 5.14 -16.05
CA SER A 66 5.67 5.01 -14.58
C SER A 66 4.88 3.79 -14.07
N PHE A 67 5.55 2.96 -13.27
CA PHE A 67 4.96 1.78 -12.65
C PHE A 67 5.63 1.54 -11.31
N VAL A 68 5.07 2.13 -10.26
CA VAL A 68 5.73 2.24 -8.95
C VAL A 68 5.02 1.39 -7.93
N TYR A 69 5.72 1.10 -6.83
CA TYR A 69 5.18 0.39 -5.69
C TYR A 69 4.16 1.23 -4.94
N HIS A 70 3.05 0.59 -4.55
CA HIS A 70 2.06 1.14 -3.63
C HIS A 70 1.72 0.09 -2.59
N CYS A 71 1.52 0.53 -1.35
CA CYS A 71 0.82 -0.25 -0.34
C CYS A 71 -0.44 0.51 0.07
N VAL A 72 -1.60 -0.10 -0.19
CA VAL A 72 -2.90 0.56 -0.10
C VAL A 72 -3.96 -0.42 0.38
N LEU A 73 -5.16 0.10 0.62
CA LEU A 73 -6.31 -0.73 0.97
C LEU A 73 -6.86 -1.46 -0.27
N ASN A 74 -7.40 -2.65 -0.06
CA ASN A 74 -8.14 -3.36 -1.10
C ASN A 74 -9.47 -2.65 -1.46
N THR A 75 -10.16 -3.16 -2.49
CA THR A 75 -11.45 -2.63 -2.95
C THR A 75 -12.50 -2.53 -1.85
N GLU A 76 -12.41 -3.32 -0.77
CA GLU A 76 -13.36 -3.34 0.37
C GLU A 76 -12.85 -2.62 1.64
N ALA A 77 -11.61 -2.13 1.63
CA ALA A 77 -10.95 -1.52 2.80
C ALA A 77 -10.96 -2.44 4.02
N THR A 78 -10.82 -3.74 3.78
CA THR A 78 -10.76 -4.79 4.81
C THR A 78 -9.38 -5.41 4.94
N GLN A 79 -8.50 -5.18 3.96
CA GLN A 79 -7.14 -5.73 3.89
C GLN A 79 -6.19 -4.70 3.29
N LEU A 80 -4.91 -4.86 3.63
CA LEU A 80 -3.81 -4.14 3.01
C LEU A 80 -3.21 -4.97 1.89
N ILE A 81 -2.89 -4.31 0.78
CA ILE A 81 -2.30 -4.93 -0.40
C ILE A 81 -1.15 -4.10 -0.92
N GLU A 82 -0.15 -4.79 -1.44
CA GLU A 82 0.91 -4.21 -2.25
C GLU A 82 0.63 -4.44 -3.72
N VAL A 83 0.87 -3.43 -4.54
CA VAL A 83 0.59 -3.47 -5.98
C VAL A 83 1.55 -2.56 -6.73
N CYS A 84 1.96 -2.97 -7.92
CA CYS A 84 2.64 -2.11 -8.88
C CYS A 84 1.58 -1.40 -9.74
N SER A 85 1.60 -0.07 -9.77
CA SER A 85 0.62 0.71 -10.54
C SER A 85 1.19 2.08 -10.92
N PRO A 86 0.69 2.74 -11.97
CA PRO A 86 1.00 4.15 -12.19
C PRO A 86 0.63 5.00 -10.96
N PRO A 87 1.42 6.03 -10.63
CA PRO A 87 1.09 6.93 -9.55
C PRO A 87 -0.21 7.69 -9.85
N TRP A 88 -1.05 7.83 -8.83
CA TRP A 88 -2.32 8.53 -8.92
C TRP A 88 -2.36 9.73 -7.96
N TYR A 89 -2.93 10.84 -8.40
CA TYR A 89 -3.13 12.00 -7.54
C TYR A 89 -4.36 11.79 -6.65
N MET A 90 -4.10 11.59 -5.36
CA MET A 90 -5.11 11.48 -4.32
C MET A 90 -5.68 12.86 -4.00
N ALA A 91 -6.99 12.94 -3.78
CA ALA A 91 -7.72 14.20 -3.55
C ALA A 91 -8.13 14.38 -2.08
N GLY A 92 -7.19 14.17 -1.15
CA GLY A 92 -7.48 14.26 0.29
C GLY A 92 -8.18 13.03 0.89
N TYR A 93 -8.16 11.92 0.16
CA TYR A 93 -8.74 10.64 0.58
C TYR A 93 -7.66 9.57 0.69
N CYS A 94 -7.89 8.58 1.55
CA CYS A 94 -7.04 7.39 1.62
C CYS A 94 -7.07 6.62 0.30
N ALA A 95 -5.93 6.04 -0.07
CA ALA A 95 -5.77 5.29 -1.32
C ALA A 95 -6.32 3.87 -1.22
N ARG A 96 -7.07 3.46 -2.26
CA ARG A 96 -7.51 2.08 -2.48
C ARG A 96 -7.12 1.63 -3.87
N PHE A 97 -6.84 0.35 -4.01
CA PHE A 97 -6.75 -0.26 -5.33
C PHE A 97 -8.05 -0.99 -5.65
N SER A 98 -8.70 -0.59 -6.74
CA SER A 98 -9.89 -1.24 -7.26
C SER A 98 -9.50 -2.30 -8.28
N ILE A 99 -9.80 -3.56 -7.98
CA ILE A 99 -9.57 -4.68 -8.92
C ILE A 99 -10.47 -4.56 -10.15
N SER A 100 -11.71 -4.07 -10.00
CA SER A 100 -12.67 -3.91 -11.10
C SER A 100 -12.28 -2.78 -12.05
N GLU A 101 -11.85 -1.64 -11.50
CA GLU A 101 -11.35 -0.49 -12.28
C GLU A 101 -9.87 -0.63 -12.65
N LYS A 102 -9.17 -1.61 -12.07
CA LYS A 102 -7.77 -1.96 -12.33
C LYS A 102 -6.83 -0.77 -12.09
N ARG A 103 -7.08 0.00 -11.05
CA ARG A 103 -6.34 1.23 -10.75
C ARG A 103 -6.49 1.66 -9.30
N LEU A 104 -5.67 2.64 -8.91
CA LEU A 104 -5.82 3.38 -7.66
C LEU A 104 -6.98 4.36 -7.74
N ILE A 105 -7.76 4.44 -6.67
CA ILE A 105 -8.92 5.31 -6.53
C ILE A 105 -8.92 6.02 -5.17
N ASN A 106 -9.59 7.17 -5.13
CA ASN A 106 -9.93 7.85 -3.89
C ASN A 106 -11.04 7.07 -3.17
N ASP A 107 -10.92 6.84 -1.86
CA ASP A 107 -12.04 6.35 -1.06
C ASP A 107 -12.85 7.52 -0.46
N PRO A 108 -14.05 7.84 -0.97
CA PRO A 108 -14.84 8.95 -0.45
C PRO A 108 -15.27 8.76 1.01
N ARG A 109 -15.21 7.53 1.53
CA ARG A 109 -15.56 7.21 2.93
C ARG A 109 -14.42 7.48 3.91
N MET A 110 -13.19 7.68 3.42
CA MET A 110 -12.00 7.88 4.24
C MET A 110 -11.29 9.18 3.85
N ASP A 111 -11.93 10.28 4.23
CA ASP A 111 -11.38 11.63 4.08
C ASP A 111 -10.28 11.87 5.11
N CYS A 112 -9.03 11.68 4.68
CA CYS A 112 -7.87 11.83 5.57
C CYS A 112 -7.55 13.28 5.89
N THR A 113 -8.19 14.26 5.24
CA THR A 113 -8.03 15.68 5.63
C THR A 113 -8.72 16.01 6.95
N LYS A 114 -9.61 15.13 7.43
CA LYS A 114 -10.36 15.27 8.68
C LYS A 114 -9.75 14.50 9.85
N TYR A 115 -8.65 13.77 9.63
CA TYR A 115 -7.98 13.02 10.69
C TYR A 115 -7.16 13.94 11.60
N MET A 116 -6.82 13.44 12.81
CA MET A 116 -6.01 14.18 13.79
C MET A 116 -4.66 14.63 13.21
N LEU A 117 -4.03 13.76 12.40
CA LEU A 117 -2.89 14.10 11.57
C LEU A 117 -3.35 14.13 10.11
N PRO A 118 -3.75 15.30 9.58
CA PRO A 118 -4.41 15.38 8.29
C PRO A 118 -3.44 15.18 7.13
N CYS A 119 -3.91 14.50 6.08
CA CYS A 119 -3.21 14.48 4.80
C CYS A 119 -3.43 15.80 4.02
N PRO A 120 -2.54 16.17 3.08
CA PRO A 120 -2.78 17.26 2.15
C PRO A 120 -4.00 17.02 1.26
N ARG A 121 -4.63 18.09 0.77
CA ARG A 121 -5.75 18.01 -0.20
C ARG A 121 -5.36 17.32 -1.51
N ARG A 122 -4.07 17.33 -1.86
CA ARG A 122 -3.52 16.61 -3.00
C ARG A 122 -2.16 16.02 -2.64
N PHE A 123 -1.98 14.74 -2.92
CA PHE A 123 -0.70 14.04 -2.75
C PHE A 123 -0.62 12.86 -3.74
N LEU A 124 0.59 12.36 -3.96
CA LEU A 124 0.81 11.21 -4.84
C LEU A 124 0.55 9.90 -4.11
N SER A 125 -0.12 8.94 -4.75
CA SER A 125 -0.52 7.68 -4.13
C SER A 125 0.65 6.83 -3.63
N ASN A 126 1.84 6.92 -4.23
CA ASN A 126 3.05 6.24 -3.75
C ASN A 126 3.61 6.86 -2.46
N GLU A 127 3.08 8.00 -2.02
CA GLU A 127 3.38 8.61 -0.72
C GLU A 127 2.36 8.23 0.36
N SER A 128 1.45 7.29 0.09
CA SER A 128 0.39 6.93 1.06
C SER A 128 0.93 6.41 2.39
N TYR A 129 2.17 5.90 2.43
CA TYR A 129 2.87 5.52 3.66
C TYR A 129 3.07 6.70 4.63
N LYS A 130 2.97 7.95 4.18
CA LYS A 130 3.04 9.12 5.07
C LYS A 130 1.77 9.29 5.92
N TYR A 131 0.68 8.61 5.57
CA TYR A 131 -0.64 8.79 6.17
C TYR A 131 -1.13 7.52 6.86
N GLN A 132 -0.36 7.04 7.84
CA GLN A 132 -0.61 5.78 8.55
C GLN A 132 -2.01 5.66 9.19
N THR A 133 -2.63 6.79 9.53
CA THR A 133 -4.02 6.85 10.00
C THR A 133 -5.02 6.24 9.01
N CYS A 134 -4.70 6.19 7.71
CA CYS A 134 -5.51 5.50 6.70
C CYS A 134 -5.57 3.98 6.89
N TYR A 135 -4.58 3.39 7.55
CA TYR A 135 -4.46 1.95 7.75
C TYR A 135 -4.84 1.52 9.17
N ALA A 136 -5.08 2.49 10.07
CA ALA A 136 -5.48 2.24 11.44
C ALA A 136 -6.83 1.49 11.47
N GLY A 137 -6.85 0.32 12.10
CA GLY A 137 -8.08 -0.46 12.33
C GLY A 137 -8.26 -1.69 11.44
N ILE A 138 -7.41 -1.88 10.41
CA ILE A 138 -7.44 -3.10 9.59
C ILE A 138 -7.00 -4.34 10.39
N ASP A 139 -6.10 -4.17 11.37
CA ASP A 139 -5.57 -5.26 12.21
C ASP A 139 -6.57 -5.87 13.20
N LYS A 140 -7.74 -5.26 13.41
CA LYS A 140 -8.64 -5.67 14.51
C LYS A 140 -9.73 -6.66 14.11
N THR A 141 -9.96 -6.92 12.82
CA THR A 141 -11.22 -7.56 12.40
C THR A 141 -11.07 -8.81 11.53
N THR A 142 -9.87 -9.18 11.09
CA THR A 142 -9.77 -10.21 10.04
C THR A 142 -8.85 -11.38 10.39
N THR A 143 -9.15 -12.06 11.50
CA THR A 143 -9.14 -13.53 11.51
C THR A 143 -10.51 -14.00 11.01
N LEU A 144 -10.82 -13.78 9.73
CA LEU A 144 -12.07 -14.27 9.14
C LEU A 144 -11.76 -14.92 7.80
N HIS A 145 -11.82 -16.25 7.85
CA HIS A 145 -12.30 -17.16 6.83
C HIS A 145 -12.17 -16.68 5.38
N CYS A 146 -11.31 -17.35 4.64
CA CYS A 146 -11.38 -17.44 3.18
C CYS A 146 -12.67 -18.19 2.78
N ASP A 147 -13.83 -17.59 3.01
CA ASP A 147 -15.06 -18.04 2.35
C ASP A 147 -15.04 -17.48 0.93
N LYS A 148 -14.71 -18.40 0.03
CA LYS A 148 -14.80 -18.26 -1.41
C LYS A 148 -16.26 -17.95 -1.77
N LYS A 149 -16.63 -16.67 -1.86
CA LYS A 149 -17.95 -16.27 -2.39
C LYS A 149 -18.00 -16.49 -3.91
N GLU A 150 -18.25 -17.73 -4.30
CA GLU A 150 -18.75 -18.10 -5.63
C GLU A 150 -20.29 -17.92 -5.66
N ALA A 151 -20.79 -16.67 -5.63
CA ALA A 151 -22.25 -16.43 -5.62
C ALA A 151 -22.74 -15.23 -6.44
N THR A 152 -21.96 -14.69 -7.36
CA THR A 152 -22.38 -13.54 -8.21
C THR A 152 -22.61 -13.90 -9.67
N ILE A 153 -22.04 -15.01 -10.16
CA ILE A 153 -22.17 -15.39 -11.57
C ILE A 153 -23.52 -16.06 -11.82
N THR A 154 -23.98 -16.95 -10.93
CA THR A 154 -25.26 -17.65 -11.08
C THR A 154 -26.44 -16.68 -11.06
N THR A 155 -26.41 -15.67 -10.19
CA THR A 155 -27.46 -14.65 -10.07
C THR A 155 -27.55 -13.77 -11.31
N LEU A 156 -26.41 -13.40 -11.90
CA LEU A 156 -26.36 -12.65 -13.16
C LEU A 156 -26.93 -13.44 -14.33
N ILE A 157 -26.57 -14.73 -14.45
CA ILE A 157 -27.07 -15.61 -15.52
C ILE A 157 -28.59 -15.77 -15.41
N THR A 158 -29.13 -15.96 -14.20
CA THR A 158 -30.59 -16.02 -14.00
C THR A 158 -31.30 -14.73 -14.37
N LEU A 159 -30.72 -13.56 -14.06
CA LEU A 159 -31.30 -12.26 -14.43
C LEU A 159 -31.35 -12.06 -15.95
N LEU A 160 -30.27 -12.41 -16.66
CA LEU A 160 -30.22 -12.31 -18.11
C LEU A 160 -31.23 -13.23 -18.80
N ALA A 161 -31.42 -14.45 -18.27
CA ALA A 161 -32.39 -15.40 -18.80
C ALA A 161 -33.84 -14.88 -18.66
N VAL A 162 -34.18 -14.31 -17.49
CA VAL A 162 -35.51 -13.72 -17.25
C VAL A 162 -35.75 -12.53 -18.17
N PHE A 163 -34.77 -11.64 -18.32
CA PHE A 163 -34.90 -10.47 -19.20
C PHE A 163 -35.09 -10.86 -20.67
N GLY A 164 -34.35 -11.88 -21.13
CA GLY A 164 -34.52 -12.46 -22.47
C GLY A 164 -35.93 -13.01 -22.70
N ALA A 165 -36.49 -13.73 -21.73
CA ALA A 165 -37.86 -14.27 -21.82
C ALA A 165 -38.93 -13.17 -21.92
N VAL A 166 -38.79 -12.08 -21.16
CA VAL A 166 -39.72 -10.94 -21.20
C VAL A 166 -39.71 -10.25 -22.57
N ILE A 167 -38.51 -10.02 -23.15
CA ILE A 167 -38.39 -9.41 -24.48
C ILE A 167 -39.04 -10.29 -25.55
N ILE A 168 -38.80 -11.60 -25.52
CA ILE A 168 -39.40 -12.55 -26.48
C ILE A 168 -40.92 -12.53 -26.35
N SER A 169 -41.44 -12.53 -25.12
CA SER A 169 -42.89 -12.47 -24.89
C SER A 169 -43.52 -11.17 -25.42
N LEU A 170 -42.86 -10.02 -25.23
CA LEU A 170 -43.31 -8.74 -25.78
C LEU A 170 -43.32 -8.74 -27.31
N MET A 171 -42.28 -9.29 -27.95
CA MET A 171 -42.21 -9.43 -29.40
C MET A 171 -43.34 -10.30 -29.95
N ILE A 172 -43.66 -11.41 -29.29
CA ILE A 172 -44.81 -12.26 -29.65
C ILE A 172 -46.11 -11.48 -29.50
N CYS A 173 -46.32 -10.75 -28.39
CA CYS A 173 -47.51 -9.92 -28.19
C CYS A 173 -47.66 -8.86 -29.30
N LEU A 174 -46.57 -8.18 -29.70
CA LEU A 174 -46.60 -7.21 -30.79
C LEU A 174 -46.94 -7.86 -32.14
N PHE A 175 -46.39 -9.04 -32.42
CA PHE A 175 -46.71 -9.80 -33.63
C PHE A 175 -48.18 -10.25 -33.66
N LEU A 176 -48.70 -10.74 -32.55
CA LEU A 176 -50.11 -11.13 -32.41
C LEU A 176 -51.04 -9.91 -32.50
N TRP A 177 -50.70 -8.79 -31.86
CA TRP A 177 -51.46 -7.55 -31.99
C TRP A 177 -51.52 -7.04 -33.43
N LYS A 178 -50.39 -7.07 -34.16
CA LYS A 178 -50.36 -6.65 -35.56
C LYS A 178 -51.24 -7.55 -36.46
N LYS A 179 -51.45 -8.81 -36.07
CA LYS A 179 -52.32 -9.76 -36.77
C LYS A 179 -53.80 -9.56 -36.43
N ILE A 180 -54.12 -9.23 -35.18
CA ILE A 180 -55.50 -9.05 -34.69
C ILE A 180 -56.06 -7.67 -35.04
N TYR A 181 -55.21 -6.65 -35.15
CA TYR A 181 -55.58 -5.31 -35.59
C TYR A 181 -55.06 -5.06 -37.03
N PRO A 182 -55.67 -5.68 -38.06
CA PRO A 182 -55.40 -5.28 -39.43
C PRO A 182 -55.78 -3.80 -39.54
N LYS A 183 -54.81 -2.96 -39.94
CA LYS A 183 -54.98 -1.52 -40.08
C LYS A 183 -56.27 -1.22 -40.82
N ALA A 184 -57.23 -0.59 -40.13
CA ALA A 184 -58.32 0.12 -40.78
C ALA A 184 -57.67 1.12 -41.75
N LYS A 185 -58.05 1.03 -43.04
CA LYS A 185 -57.49 1.89 -44.09
C LYS A 185 -57.67 3.35 -43.67
N PRO A 186 -56.60 4.17 -43.67
CA PRO A 186 -56.75 5.60 -43.44
C PRO A 186 -57.58 6.19 -44.57
N THR A 187 -58.75 6.71 -44.21
CA THR A 187 -59.65 7.45 -45.11
C THR A 187 -58.92 8.70 -45.60
N THR A 188 -58.67 8.75 -46.90
CA THR A 188 -58.18 9.92 -47.64
C THR A 188 -59.25 11.01 -47.64
N GLY A 189 -58.92 12.18 -47.10
CA GLY A 189 -59.74 13.38 -47.16
C GLY A 189 -58.87 14.64 -47.28
N ASN A 190 -58.90 15.20 -48.48
CA ASN A 190 -58.62 16.56 -48.99
C ASN A 190 -57.79 17.58 -48.20
N GLU A 191 -56.70 18.02 -48.87
CA GLU A 191 -56.26 19.39 -49.22
C GLU A 191 -56.78 20.59 -48.41
N ASP A 192 -55.87 21.44 -47.89
CA ASP A 192 -55.47 22.68 -48.59
C ASP A 192 -54.22 23.36 -47.96
N PRO A 193 -53.49 24.21 -48.71
CA PRO A 193 -52.19 24.79 -48.36
C PRO A 193 -52.30 26.24 -47.84
N HIS A 194 -51.13 26.84 -47.58
CA HIS A 194 -50.83 28.28 -47.53
C HIS A 194 -50.67 28.91 -46.12
N MET A 195 -49.46 29.44 -45.81
CA MET A 195 -49.21 30.88 -45.54
C MET A 195 -47.87 31.14 -44.79
N LYS A 196 -46.92 31.78 -45.51
CA LYS A 196 -46.02 32.93 -45.20
C LYS A 196 -45.19 32.95 -43.89
N GLU A 197 -43.85 33.12 -43.87
CA GLU A 197 -42.94 34.21 -44.36
C GLU A 197 -42.47 35.17 -43.23
N SER A 198 -41.17 35.53 -43.25
CA SER A 198 -40.47 36.63 -42.55
C SER A 198 -40.21 36.45 -41.03
N GLN A 199 -39.16 36.96 -40.37
CA GLN A 199 -38.03 37.88 -40.66
C GLN A 199 -37.02 37.69 -39.50
N LYS A 200 -35.71 37.54 -39.73
CA LYS A 200 -34.63 38.54 -39.54
C LYS A 200 -34.57 39.24 -38.16
N THR A 201 -33.43 39.13 -37.47
CA THR A 201 -32.79 40.24 -36.74
C THR A 201 -31.33 39.93 -36.43
N ASP A 202 -30.50 40.90 -36.79
CA ASP A 202 -29.06 41.02 -36.60
C ASP A 202 -28.73 41.59 -35.20
N GLY A 203 -27.46 41.55 -34.78
CA GLY A 203 -26.88 42.36 -33.69
C GLY A 203 -25.69 41.65 -33.01
N GLU A 204 -24.44 41.87 -33.44
CA GLU A 204 -23.50 42.96 -33.09
C GLU A 204 -22.81 42.81 -31.71
N ASP A 205 -21.46 42.75 -31.81
CA ASP A 205 -20.41 43.36 -30.98
C ASP A 205 -20.02 42.79 -29.61
N ASN A 206 -18.76 42.35 -29.50
CA ASN A 206 -17.68 43.19 -28.93
C ASN A 206 -16.28 42.56 -29.11
N GLU A 207 -15.38 43.37 -29.68
CA GLU A 207 -13.91 43.36 -29.56
C GLU A 207 -13.52 43.58 -28.06
N ASP A 208 -12.32 43.37 -27.52
CA ASP A 208 -10.94 43.54 -27.99
C ASP A 208 -9.98 42.99 -26.87
N PRO A 209 -8.64 43.16 -26.87
CA PRO A 209 -7.70 42.14 -26.42
C PRO A 209 -6.89 42.63 -25.20
N LEU A 210 -6.01 41.79 -24.67
CA LEU A 210 -4.83 42.31 -23.99
C LEU A 210 -3.63 41.42 -24.19
N GLN A 211 -2.60 42.08 -24.70
CA GLN A 211 -1.33 41.57 -25.17
C GLN A 211 -0.24 41.98 -24.17
N GLN A 212 0.93 41.35 -24.34
CA GLN A 212 2.29 41.80 -23.95
C GLN A 212 2.95 41.11 -22.72
N PRO A 213 4.30 41.21 -22.53
CA PRO A 213 5.32 40.63 -23.42
C PRO A 213 6.62 40.13 -22.72
N PHE A 214 7.55 39.58 -23.53
CA PHE A 214 9.04 39.57 -23.44
C PHE A 214 9.78 39.39 -22.09
N LEU A 215 10.70 38.40 -22.03
CA LEU A 215 12.15 38.66 -22.07
C LEU A 215 13.02 37.41 -22.27
N ASN A 216 14.08 37.63 -23.04
CA ASN A 216 15.13 36.76 -23.55
C ASN A 216 16.38 36.84 -22.65
N LYS A 217 17.23 35.79 -22.58
CA LYS A 217 18.71 35.92 -22.58
C LYS A 217 19.46 34.56 -22.54
N ASN A 218 20.18 34.32 -23.64
CA ASN A 218 21.61 34.00 -23.78
C ASN A 218 22.29 32.87 -23.00
N GLY A 219 23.03 32.03 -23.75
CA GLY A 219 23.95 31.02 -23.23
C GLY A 219 25.38 31.51 -22.98
N VAL A 220 26.22 30.60 -22.49
CA VAL A 220 27.69 30.70 -22.40
C VAL A 220 28.32 29.31 -22.56
N ARG A 221 29.54 29.34 -23.10
CA ARG A 221 30.43 28.31 -23.64
C ARG A 221 31.42 27.76 -22.59
N SER A 222 31.88 26.53 -22.86
CA SER A 222 33.09 25.77 -22.48
C SER A 222 34.10 26.30 -21.45
N GLU A 223 34.67 25.38 -20.65
CA GLU A 223 36.13 25.14 -20.59
C GLU A 223 36.49 23.83 -19.85
N ASP A 224 37.48 23.15 -20.41
CA ASP A 224 38.14 21.93 -19.94
C ASP A 224 39.20 22.26 -18.87
N GLU A 225 39.36 21.42 -17.84
CA GLU A 225 40.63 21.33 -17.12
C GLU A 225 40.92 19.90 -16.64
N ALA A 226 42.08 19.40 -17.04
CA ALA A 226 42.60 18.07 -16.73
C ALA A 226 43.46 18.13 -15.46
N GLN A 227 43.24 17.20 -14.52
CA GLN A 227 43.99 17.13 -13.26
C GLN A 227 44.67 15.76 -13.07
N LYS A 228 45.96 15.81 -12.69
CA LYS A 228 46.91 14.70 -12.48
C LYS A 228 46.58 13.83 -11.25
N PRO A 229 47.08 12.57 -11.19
CA PRO A 229 46.78 11.62 -10.12
C PRO A 229 47.69 11.81 -8.90
N GLY A 230 47.08 12.05 -7.73
CA GLY A 230 47.72 12.02 -6.41
C GLY A 230 47.26 10.80 -5.62
N THR A 231 48.17 10.25 -4.81
CA THR A 231 48.00 9.08 -3.93
C THR A 231 46.76 9.18 -3.04
N SER A 232 45.81 8.25 -3.23
CA SER A 232 44.56 8.20 -2.50
C SER A 232 44.75 7.61 -1.10
N GLU A 233 44.80 8.49 -0.09
CA GLU A 233 44.30 8.13 1.24
C GLU A 233 42.84 7.69 1.05
N GLU A 234 42.54 6.42 1.33
CA GLU A 234 41.20 5.86 1.16
C GLU A 234 40.28 6.56 2.17
N HIS A 235 39.65 7.63 1.70
CA HIS A 235 38.71 8.46 2.44
C HIS A 235 37.51 7.61 2.84
N ARG A 236 37.60 6.94 3.99
CA ARG A 236 36.47 6.17 4.53
C ARG A 236 35.38 7.17 4.86
N PRO A 237 34.19 7.04 4.23
CA PRO A 237 33.10 7.97 4.50
C PRO A 237 32.74 7.89 5.99
N PRO A 238 32.49 9.04 6.64
CA PRO A 238 32.09 9.06 8.05
C PRO A 238 30.77 8.30 8.21
N VAL A 239 30.74 7.37 9.18
CA VAL A 239 29.54 6.62 9.54
C VAL A 239 28.66 7.52 10.38
N LYS A 240 27.50 7.93 9.84
CA LYS A 240 26.59 8.88 10.50
C LYS A 240 25.46 8.19 11.28
N ASP A 241 25.12 6.98 10.89
CA ASP A 241 23.97 6.23 11.40
C ASP A 241 24.25 4.72 11.49
N ILE A 242 23.42 4.03 12.28
CA ILE A 242 23.50 2.58 12.49
C ILE A 242 23.34 1.79 11.18
N GLY A 243 22.53 2.26 10.24
CA GLY A 243 22.31 1.56 8.96
C GLY A 243 23.58 1.51 8.12
N SER A 244 24.28 2.63 8.05
CA SER A 244 25.59 2.76 7.41
C SER A 244 26.61 1.87 8.10
N LEU A 245 26.64 1.83 9.44
CA LEU A 245 27.49 0.94 10.21
C LEU A 245 27.18 -0.53 9.90
N ARG A 246 25.91 -0.91 9.91
CA ARG A 246 25.43 -2.27 9.64
C ARG A 246 25.82 -2.74 8.26
N LYS A 247 25.68 -1.89 7.25
CA LYS A 247 26.10 -2.19 5.87
C LYS A 247 27.60 -2.45 5.77
N ILE A 248 28.40 -1.64 6.46
CA ILE A 248 29.87 -1.81 6.51
C ILE A 248 30.23 -3.13 7.21
N LEU A 249 29.64 -3.37 8.39
CA LEU A 249 29.88 -4.59 9.16
C LEU A 249 29.42 -5.85 8.41
N SER A 250 28.27 -5.78 7.74
CA SER A 250 27.73 -6.89 6.94
C SER A 250 28.68 -7.27 5.80
N LYS A 251 29.23 -6.26 5.12
CA LYS A 251 30.25 -6.47 4.08
C LYS A 251 31.56 -7.01 4.67
N TYR A 252 32.02 -6.48 5.81
CA TYR A 252 33.29 -6.86 6.42
C TYR A 252 33.25 -8.28 7.02
N LEU A 253 32.13 -8.67 7.60
CA LEU A 253 31.94 -9.97 8.24
C LEU A 253 31.40 -11.03 7.29
N GLU A 254 31.05 -10.66 6.04
CA GLU A 254 30.39 -11.52 5.04
C GLU A 254 29.09 -12.15 5.58
N ILE A 255 28.37 -11.42 6.43
CA ILE A 255 27.12 -11.87 7.04
C ILE A 255 25.98 -10.94 6.60
N PRO A 256 24.95 -11.46 5.88
CA PRO A 256 23.76 -10.69 5.57
C PRO A 256 22.89 -10.53 6.82
N CYS A 257 22.20 -9.38 6.91
CA CYS A 257 21.21 -9.09 7.96
C CYS A 257 21.78 -9.16 9.39
N LEU A 258 22.62 -8.18 9.74
CA LEU A 258 23.17 -8.04 11.09
C LEU A 258 22.25 -7.22 11.99
N TRP A 259 22.07 -7.68 13.23
CA TRP A 259 21.50 -6.87 14.30
C TRP A 259 22.60 -6.18 15.09
N ILE A 260 22.36 -4.92 15.42
CA ILE A 260 23.27 -4.13 16.25
C ILE A 260 22.50 -3.79 17.53
N VAL A 261 23.03 -4.27 18.64
CA VAL A 261 22.43 -4.11 19.96
C VAL A 261 23.43 -3.39 20.84
N ASP A 262 22.98 -2.39 21.57
CA ASP A 262 23.82 -1.74 22.57
C ASP A 262 24.23 -2.76 23.64
N LYS A 263 25.54 -2.91 23.89
CA LYS A 263 26.04 -3.92 24.82
C LYS A 263 25.63 -3.66 26.27
N ASP A 264 25.50 -2.39 26.64
CA ASP A 264 25.31 -1.98 28.03
C ASP A 264 23.83 -1.93 28.41
N THR A 265 22.97 -1.57 27.47
CA THR A 265 21.52 -1.42 27.66
C THR A 265 20.71 -2.57 27.07
N GLY A 266 21.26 -3.34 26.12
CA GLY A 266 20.53 -4.40 25.42
C GLY A 266 19.51 -3.89 24.40
N ILE A 267 19.52 -2.58 24.09
CA ILE A 267 18.57 -1.96 23.15
C ILE A 267 18.99 -2.25 21.71
N PHE A 268 18.03 -2.69 20.91
CA PHE A 268 18.22 -2.86 19.47
C PHE A 268 18.23 -1.50 18.77
N TYR A 269 19.27 -1.24 17.99
CA TYR A 269 19.33 -0.02 17.21
C TYR A 269 18.60 -0.16 15.87
N ASN A 270 17.78 0.83 15.56
CA ASN A 270 17.22 1.01 14.23
C ASN A 270 18.26 1.66 13.32
N ASP A 271 18.20 1.39 12.02
CA ASP A 271 19.18 1.94 11.06
C ASP A 271 19.20 3.47 11.00
N GLU A 272 18.07 4.12 11.31
CA GLU A 272 17.93 5.58 11.34
C GLU A 272 18.53 6.20 12.62
N THR A 273 18.96 5.39 13.59
CA THR A 273 19.58 5.92 14.79
C THR A 273 20.92 6.54 14.43
N GLU A 274 20.99 7.86 14.55
CA GLU A 274 22.21 8.64 14.41
C GLU A 274 23.18 8.31 15.55
N ILE A 275 24.46 8.16 15.20
CA ILE A 275 25.52 7.84 16.17
C ILE A 275 26.58 8.93 16.05
N GLU A 276 26.76 9.69 17.13
CA GLU A 276 27.84 10.67 17.21
C GLU A 276 29.10 10.01 17.78
N PHE A 277 29.80 9.23 16.94
CA PHE A 277 31.06 8.54 17.32
C PHE A 277 32.15 9.48 17.85
N SER A 278 32.06 10.78 17.56
CA SER A 278 33.00 11.79 18.02
C SER A 278 32.82 12.15 19.50
N LYS A 279 31.65 11.89 20.09
CA LYS A 279 31.33 12.33 21.46
C LYS A 279 31.33 11.20 22.48
N GLN A 280 31.10 9.96 22.06
CA GLN A 280 30.97 8.83 22.97
C GLN A 280 31.53 7.54 22.39
N LYS A 281 32.11 6.71 23.28
CA LYS A 281 32.53 5.35 22.93
C LYS A 281 31.34 4.42 23.04
N TYR A 282 30.98 3.77 21.94
CA TYR A 282 29.90 2.78 21.90
C TYR A 282 30.48 1.37 21.96
N SER A 283 29.77 0.49 22.66
CA SER A 283 30.04 -0.96 22.64
C SER A 283 28.80 -1.66 22.11
N PHE A 284 28.94 -2.42 21.03
CA PHE A 284 27.82 -3.13 20.41
C PHE A 284 27.97 -4.64 20.53
N LEU A 285 26.85 -5.34 20.62
CA LEU A 285 26.71 -6.75 20.32
C LEU A 285 26.17 -6.88 18.89
N ILE A 286 26.77 -7.79 18.11
CA ILE A 286 26.40 -8.02 16.71
C ILE A 286 25.77 -9.42 16.62
N GLY A 287 24.50 -9.48 16.20
CA GLY A 287 23.77 -10.73 15.97
C GLY A 287 23.58 -10.98 14.47
N ASN A 288 23.46 -12.25 14.06
CA ASN A 288 23.13 -12.63 12.69
C ASN A 288 21.69 -13.15 12.64
N GLU A 289 20.81 -12.45 11.92
CA GLU A 289 19.40 -12.79 11.76
C GLU A 289 19.20 -14.18 11.12
N ASN A 290 20.13 -14.60 10.24
CA ASN A 290 20.00 -15.87 9.51
C ASN A 290 20.52 -17.10 10.26
N ARG A 291 21.18 -16.94 11.43
CA ARG A 291 21.64 -18.10 12.24
C ARG A 291 20.51 -18.74 13.06
N ALA A 292 19.40 -18.04 13.20
CA ALA A 292 18.16 -18.50 13.81
C ALA A 292 17.50 -19.72 13.16
N LEU A 293 17.85 -20.03 11.90
CA LEU A 293 17.08 -20.91 11.02
C LEU A 293 17.48 -22.40 11.08
N LYS A 294 18.31 -22.84 12.03
CA LYS A 294 18.68 -24.26 12.16
C LYS A 294 18.18 -24.85 13.47
N THR A 295 16.88 -25.05 13.58
CA THR A 295 16.33 -25.91 14.63
C THR A 295 16.38 -27.37 14.20
N LYS A 296 17.14 -28.17 14.95
CA LYS A 296 16.97 -29.63 14.97
C LYS A 296 15.61 -29.92 15.63
N SER A 297 14.82 -30.83 15.07
CA SER A 297 13.57 -31.28 15.68
C SER A 297 13.85 -31.88 17.06
N ILE A 298 13.41 -31.19 18.12
CA ILE A 298 13.45 -31.72 19.48
C ILE A 298 12.13 -32.46 19.72
N ASP A 299 12.24 -33.77 19.94
CA ASP A 299 11.11 -34.63 20.34
C ASP A 299 10.99 -34.60 21.87
N ARG A 300 10.41 -33.52 22.41
CA ARG A 300 10.00 -33.43 23.81
C ARG A 300 8.69 -32.65 23.90
N THR A 301 7.94 -32.92 24.96
CA THR A 301 6.56 -32.51 25.33
C THR A 301 6.29 -30.99 25.43
N GLY A 302 7.01 -30.15 24.67
CA GLY A 302 6.81 -28.71 24.54
C GLY A 302 6.10 -28.32 23.24
N CYS A 303 5.60 -27.09 23.18
CA CYS A 303 4.97 -26.59 21.97
C CYS A 303 6.03 -26.37 20.88
N SER A 304 6.04 -27.22 19.84
CA SER A 304 6.95 -27.17 18.69
C SER A 304 6.84 -25.88 17.85
N HIS A 305 5.86 -25.02 18.15
CA HIS A 305 5.69 -23.73 17.51
C HIS A 305 6.57 -22.65 18.14
N MET A 306 6.98 -22.78 19.40
CA MET A 306 7.85 -21.81 20.07
C MET A 306 9.33 -22.12 19.96
N THR A 307 9.68 -23.23 19.30
CA THR A 307 11.07 -23.52 18.96
C THR A 307 11.56 -22.67 17.80
N ASP A 308 10.66 -22.04 17.02
CA ASP A 308 11.04 -21.08 15.99
C ASP A 308 11.65 -19.83 16.64
N LEU A 309 12.93 -19.60 16.36
CA LEU A 309 13.69 -18.53 16.98
C LEU A 309 13.14 -17.15 16.57
N ASP A 310 12.62 -16.99 15.35
CA ASP A 310 12.07 -15.71 14.87
C ASP A 310 10.74 -15.38 15.58
N GLU A 311 9.91 -16.39 15.83
CA GLU A 311 8.68 -16.21 16.63
C GLU A 311 9.03 -15.85 18.08
N LEU A 312 10.03 -16.52 18.67
CA LEU A 312 10.52 -16.18 20.02
C LEU A 312 11.10 -14.76 20.08
N PHE A 313 11.93 -14.38 19.10
CA PHE A 313 12.52 -13.04 19.01
C PHE A 313 11.47 -11.97 18.81
N GLY A 314 10.48 -12.19 17.94
CA GLY A 314 9.36 -11.28 17.75
C GLY A 314 8.54 -11.10 19.03
N LEU A 315 8.29 -12.19 19.75
CA LEU A 315 7.58 -12.17 21.03
C LEU A 315 8.38 -11.41 22.09
N MET A 316 9.68 -11.67 22.22
CA MET A 316 10.55 -10.96 23.15
C MET A 316 10.66 -9.47 22.82
N LYS A 317 10.89 -9.11 21.55
CA LYS A 317 10.98 -7.71 21.11
C LYS A 317 9.73 -6.89 21.47
N ASN A 318 8.55 -7.50 21.33
CA ASN A 318 7.28 -6.80 21.54
C ASN A 318 6.77 -6.86 22.99
N LYS A 319 7.14 -7.88 23.77
CA LYS A 319 6.66 -8.08 25.15
C LYS A 319 7.63 -7.58 26.23
N LEU A 320 8.94 -7.55 25.94
CA LEU A 320 9.95 -7.18 26.93
C LEU A 320 9.88 -5.73 27.46
N PRO A 321 9.49 -4.69 26.71
CA PRO A 321 9.54 -3.34 27.26
C PRO A 321 8.40 -3.02 28.25
N ASN A 322 7.31 -3.81 28.30
CA ASN A 322 6.06 -3.33 28.91
C ASN A 322 5.54 -4.13 30.11
N ASN A 323 5.87 -5.42 30.27
CA ASN A 323 5.40 -6.19 31.44
C ASN A 323 6.22 -7.48 31.70
N PRO A 324 7.18 -7.47 32.65
CA PRO A 324 8.02 -8.63 32.94
C PRO A 324 7.31 -9.76 33.70
N LYS A 325 6.01 -9.63 34.00
CA LYS A 325 5.18 -10.67 34.62
C LYS A 325 4.30 -11.40 33.60
N GLU A 326 4.28 -10.94 32.35
CA GLU A 326 3.43 -11.51 31.31
C GLU A 326 4.09 -12.77 30.72
N LYS A 327 3.49 -13.94 30.95
CA LYS A 327 3.88 -15.18 30.29
C LYS A 327 3.71 -15.04 28.78
N ILE A 328 4.67 -15.54 28.02
CA ILE A 328 4.57 -15.55 26.56
C ILE A 328 3.53 -16.62 26.19
N VAL A 329 2.49 -16.22 25.48
CA VAL A 329 1.45 -17.14 25.00
C VAL A 329 1.78 -17.50 23.56
N CYS A 330 1.94 -18.80 23.28
CA CYS A 330 2.08 -19.27 21.92
C CYS A 330 0.82 -18.98 21.11
N SER A 331 0.99 -18.34 19.95
CA SER A 331 -0.10 -17.95 19.05
C SER A 331 -0.89 -19.14 18.50
N ARG A 332 -0.30 -20.35 18.47
CA ARG A 332 -0.88 -21.54 17.84
C ARG A 332 -1.43 -22.57 18.81
N CYS A 333 -0.86 -22.69 19.99
CA CYS A 333 -1.20 -23.75 20.96
C CYS A 333 -1.63 -23.21 22.34
N GLU A 334 -1.71 -21.88 22.50
CA GLU A 334 -2.06 -21.18 23.75
C GLU A 334 -1.17 -21.51 24.98
N LEU A 335 -0.09 -22.28 24.77
CA LEU A 335 0.86 -22.60 25.83
C LEU A 335 1.46 -21.31 26.38
N ARG A 336 1.41 -21.16 27.70
CA ARG A 336 1.96 -20.02 28.43
C ARG A 336 3.31 -20.41 29.02
N LEU A 337 4.38 -19.98 28.39
CA LEU A 337 5.74 -20.20 28.87
C LEU A 337 6.25 -18.93 29.54
N ASP A 338 7.02 -19.10 30.62
CA ASP A 338 7.88 -18.00 31.03
C ASP A 338 9.07 -17.86 30.06
N ILE A 339 9.74 -16.71 30.11
CA ILE A 339 10.83 -16.39 29.18
C ILE A 339 11.98 -17.39 29.38
N GLU A 340 12.22 -17.81 30.61
CA GLU A 340 13.28 -18.72 31.02
C GLU A 340 13.07 -20.14 30.47
N GLU A 341 11.86 -20.68 30.58
CA GLU A 341 11.41 -21.95 30.00
C GLU A 341 11.47 -21.88 28.46
N SER A 342 11.04 -20.76 27.86
CA SER A 342 11.10 -20.57 26.41
C SER A 342 12.53 -20.62 25.87
N LEU A 343 13.47 -19.97 26.54
CA LEU A 343 14.88 -19.95 26.14
C LEU A 343 15.57 -21.31 26.37
N GLN A 344 15.22 -22.05 27.43
CA GLN A 344 15.74 -23.41 27.65
C GLN A 344 15.25 -24.41 26.61
N MET A 345 14.08 -24.16 26.01
CA MET A 345 13.54 -24.98 24.94
C MET A 345 14.21 -24.73 23.58
N CYS A 346 14.92 -23.62 23.43
CA CYS A 346 15.69 -23.32 22.24
C CYS A 346 17.10 -23.92 22.34
N ASP A 347 17.54 -24.63 21.30
CA ASP A 347 18.92 -25.14 21.17
C ASP A 347 19.87 -23.99 20.80
N LEU A 348 19.99 -23.02 21.71
CA LEU A 348 20.78 -21.81 21.51
C LEU A 348 22.26 -22.17 21.39
N SER A 349 22.94 -21.59 20.39
CA SER A 349 24.40 -21.60 20.37
C SER A 349 24.97 -20.86 21.57
N LYS A 350 26.23 -21.14 21.94
CA LYS A 350 26.89 -20.49 23.08
C LYS A 350 26.88 -18.96 23.00
N ASP A 351 26.98 -18.40 21.80
CA ASP A 351 26.96 -16.95 21.59
C ASP A 351 25.55 -16.38 21.74
N GLU A 352 24.52 -17.11 21.29
CA GLU A 352 23.11 -16.74 21.48
C GLU A 352 22.70 -16.84 22.96
N ASP A 353 23.10 -17.90 23.65
CA ASP A 353 22.88 -18.04 25.10
C ASP A 353 23.56 -16.91 25.87
N THR A 354 24.78 -16.53 25.47
CA THR A 354 25.48 -15.37 26.04
C THR A 354 24.71 -14.07 25.77
N PHE A 355 24.27 -13.85 24.53
CA PHE A 355 23.49 -12.69 24.14
C PHE A 355 22.19 -12.58 24.95
N PHE A 356 21.42 -13.66 25.02
CA PHE A 356 20.17 -13.72 25.78
C PHE A 356 20.39 -13.66 27.28
N GLY A 357 21.51 -14.17 27.78
CA GLY A 357 21.92 -14.02 29.17
C GLY A 357 22.15 -12.56 29.58
N VAL A 358 22.75 -11.76 28.69
CA VAL A 358 22.92 -10.31 28.90
C VAL A 358 21.56 -9.61 28.90
N VAL A 359 20.71 -9.88 27.91
CA VAL A 359 19.35 -9.33 27.83
C VAL A 359 18.53 -9.69 29.09
N ARG A 360 18.62 -10.95 29.54
CA ARG A 360 17.96 -11.46 30.76
C ARG A 360 18.41 -10.69 31.99
N THR A 361 19.72 -10.55 32.18
CA THR A 361 20.29 -9.87 33.35
C THR A 361 19.84 -8.42 33.43
N LYS A 362 19.77 -7.74 32.28
CA LYS A 362 19.35 -6.34 32.20
C LYS A 362 17.85 -6.17 32.43
N ASN A 363 17.02 -7.03 31.85
CA ASN A 363 15.57 -7.00 32.11
C ASN A 363 15.23 -7.26 33.57
N LYS A 364 15.97 -8.16 34.24
CA LYS A 364 15.82 -8.39 35.68
C LYS A 364 16.17 -7.14 36.49
N LEU A 365 17.26 -6.46 36.16
CA LEU A 365 17.64 -5.19 36.82
C LEU A 365 16.57 -4.11 36.63
N THR A 366 16.03 -3.96 35.42
CA THR A 366 14.95 -3.00 35.15
C THR A 366 13.68 -3.35 35.93
N LYS A 367 13.33 -4.63 36.04
CA LYS A 367 12.19 -5.10 36.85
C LYS A 367 12.37 -4.75 38.32
N ASP A 368 13.55 -5.02 38.88
CA ASP A 368 13.85 -4.75 40.29
C ASP A 368 13.77 -3.23 40.58
N MET A 369 14.14 -2.38 39.62
CA MET A 369 13.96 -0.92 39.72
C MET A 369 12.48 -0.51 39.69
N CYS A 370 11.67 -1.08 38.79
CA CYS A 370 10.25 -0.73 38.70
C CYS A 370 9.41 -1.22 39.89
N ASP A 371 9.71 -2.42 40.42
CA ASP A 371 9.00 -2.94 41.60
C ASP A 371 9.39 -2.14 42.88
N PHE A 372 10.58 -1.52 42.93
CA PHE A 372 10.99 -0.63 44.03
C PHE A 372 10.16 0.66 44.07
N ASP A 373 9.91 1.29 42.92
CA ASP A 373 9.12 2.53 42.85
C ASP A 373 7.66 2.34 43.26
N LEU A 374 7.06 1.18 42.93
CA LEU A 374 5.67 0.85 43.29
C LEU A 374 5.50 0.55 44.78
N SER A 375 6.54 0.04 45.45
CA SER A 375 6.48 -0.27 46.89
C SER A 375 6.53 0.99 47.78
N ASN A 376 6.98 2.13 47.25
CA ASN A 376 7.09 3.38 48.00
C ASN A 376 5.85 4.29 47.90
N THR A 377 4.92 4.02 46.98
CA THR A 377 3.72 4.85 46.77
C THR A 377 2.53 4.49 47.66
N ASP A 378 2.59 3.38 48.39
CA ASP A 378 1.48 2.90 49.24
C ASP A 378 1.69 3.20 50.76
N SER A 379 2.63 4.09 51.11
CA SER A 379 3.04 4.36 52.50
C SER A 379 2.72 5.77 53.03
N ASP A 380 1.79 6.52 52.42
CA ASP A 380 1.33 7.84 52.90
C ASP A 380 -0.19 7.91 53.10
#